data_AF-A0A2E6AII5-F1
#
_entry.id   AF-A0A2E6AII5-F1
#
_cell.length_a   1.000
_cell.length_b   1.000
_cell.length_c   1.000
_cell.angle_alpha   90.00
_cell.angle_beta   90.00
_cell.angle_gamma   90.00
#
_symmetry.space_group_name_H-M   'P 1'
#
loop_
_entity.id
_entity.type
_entity.pdbx_description
1 polymer ?
#
loop_
_entity_poly.entity_id
_entity_poly.type
_entity_poly.pdbx_seq_one_letter_code
_entity_poly.pdbx_strand_id
1 'polypeptide(L)'
;MLTLAEVLKQLDKDYPRNPEFLKKFGPRGIIHSWATDDYDKSVPDARFGPIGKPKIVDTGLPDAKRFETLDTEFNEMAFKFMEKAIDADKPFFVWLNPSRMHVFTITPDEYKEEAREYTSYYDPHAAGMIQHDKDIGEVLDWLEAKGITKNTIVVYTTDNGPEHSTCPYGATTPFHSEKMST
;
A
#
# COMPACT_ATOMS: atom_id res chain seq x y z
N MET A 1 4.13 -0.86 -20.66
CA MET A 1 3.42 -0.85 -19.36
C MET A 1 2.11 -1.58 -19.55
N LEU A 2 1.77 -2.49 -18.63
CA LEU A 2 0.49 -3.18 -18.62
C LEU A 2 -0.60 -2.24 -18.11
N THR A 3 -1.79 -2.31 -18.70
CA THR A 3 -2.99 -1.61 -18.28
C THR A 3 -3.54 -2.21 -16.99
N LEU A 4 -4.39 -1.47 -16.25
CA LEU A 4 -5.15 -2.00 -15.11
C LEU A 4 -5.87 -3.31 -15.45
N ALA A 5 -6.45 -3.37 -16.64
CA ALA A 5 -7.14 -4.57 -17.10
C ALA A 5 -6.17 -5.74 -17.27
N GLU A 6 -4.89 -5.52 -17.56
CA GLU A 6 -3.88 -6.56 -17.70
C GLU A 6 -3.30 -7.00 -16.35
N VAL A 7 -3.09 -6.08 -15.42
CA VAL A 7 -2.70 -6.38 -14.04
C VAL A 7 -3.81 -7.15 -13.33
N LEU A 8 -5.06 -6.68 -13.43
CA LEU A 8 -6.20 -7.38 -12.86
C LEU A 8 -6.50 -8.69 -13.60
N LYS A 9 -6.29 -8.80 -14.93
CA LYS A 9 -6.36 -10.10 -15.63
C LYS A 9 -5.36 -11.13 -15.07
N GLN A 10 -4.21 -10.68 -14.58
CA GLN A 10 -3.19 -11.56 -13.99
C GLN A 10 -3.59 -11.99 -12.57
N LEU A 11 -4.26 -11.12 -11.82
CA LEU A 11 -4.58 -11.35 -10.41
C LEU A 11 -5.97 -11.97 -10.19
N ASP A 12 -6.99 -11.48 -10.89
CA ASP A 12 -8.38 -11.92 -10.80
C ASP A 12 -9.01 -12.01 -12.21
N LYS A 13 -9.22 -13.25 -12.67
CA LYS A 13 -9.83 -13.52 -13.99
C LYS A 13 -11.28 -13.06 -14.07
N ASP A 14 -11.97 -12.94 -12.94
CA ASP A 14 -13.39 -12.60 -12.86
C ASP A 14 -13.60 -11.08 -12.78
N TYR A 15 -12.52 -10.30 -12.64
CA TYR A 15 -12.63 -8.84 -12.58
C TYR A 15 -13.26 -8.26 -13.87
N PRO A 16 -14.25 -7.35 -13.76
CA PRO A 16 -14.94 -6.80 -14.92
C PRO A 16 -14.02 -6.10 -15.91
N ARG A 17 -14.11 -6.49 -17.18
CA ARG A 17 -13.21 -6.02 -18.27
C ARG A 17 -13.80 -4.95 -19.16
N ASN A 18 -15.07 -4.61 -18.96
CA ASN A 18 -15.77 -3.62 -19.77
C ASN A 18 -15.14 -2.22 -19.53
N PRO A 19 -14.64 -1.52 -20.55
CA PRO A 19 -14.07 -0.18 -20.40
C PRO A 19 -15.03 0.82 -19.75
N GLU A 20 -16.33 0.74 -20.04
CA GLU A 20 -17.35 1.59 -19.42
C GLU A 20 -17.54 1.25 -17.95
N PHE A 21 -17.42 -0.03 -17.57
CA PHE A 21 -17.39 -0.43 -16.16
C PHE A 21 -16.16 0.17 -15.47
N LEU A 22 -14.96 0.02 -16.04
CA LEU A 22 -13.72 0.54 -15.45
C LEU A 22 -13.74 2.07 -15.33
N LYS A 23 -14.27 2.75 -16.34
CA LYS A 23 -14.44 4.21 -16.32
C LYS A 23 -15.38 4.66 -15.19
N LYS A 24 -16.42 3.88 -14.88
CA LYS A 24 -17.42 4.26 -13.87
C LYS A 24 -17.07 3.78 -12.45
N PHE A 25 -16.55 2.57 -12.34
CA PHE A 25 -16.39 1.81 -11.09
C PHE A 25 -14.96 1.32 -10.82
N GLY A 26 -14.04 1.41 -11.79
CA GLY A 26 -12.66 0.97 -11.60
C GLY A 26 -11.90 1.81 -10.55
N PRO A 27 -10.86 1.27 -9.92
CA PRO A 27 -10.07 2.01 -8.93
C PRO A 27 -9.42 3.26 -9.53
N ARG A 28 -9.11 4.24 -8.65
CA ARG A 28 -8.18 5.32 -8.97
C ARG A 28 -6.74 4.78 -8.96
N GLY A 29 -5.81 5.51 -9.56
CA GLY A 29 -4.39 5.22 -9.36
C GLY A 29 -3.93 5.56 -7.94
N ILE A 30 -2.64 5.40 -7.72
CA ILE A 30 -2.02 5.80 -6.45
C ILE A 30 -1.99 7.33 -6.39
N ILE A 31 -2.71 7.88 -5.41
CA ILE A 31 -2.92 9.31 -5.26
C ILE A 31 -1.88 9.90 -4.32
N HIS A 32 -1.07 10.81 -4.83
CA HIS A 32 -0.29 11.72 -3.99
C HIS A 32 -1.03 13.05 -3.85
N SER A 33 -1.41 13.43 -2.62
CA SER A 33 -2.17 14.65 -2.41
C SER A 33 -1.72 15.40 -1.15
N TRP A 34 -1.90 16.73 -1.17
CA TRP A 34 -1.61 17.60 -0.04
C TRP A 34 -2.56 18.80 -0.03
N ALA A 35 -2.85 19.32 1.16
CA ALA A 35 -3.71 20.48 1.32
C ALA A 35 -3.02 21.76 0.83
N THR A 36 -3.81 22.66 0.21
CA THR A 36 -3.37 24.02 -0.12
C THR A 36 -4.47 25.02 0.26
N ASP A 37 -4.14 26.31 0.27
CA ASP A 37 -5.13 27.37 0.52
C ASP A 37 -5.91 27.75 -0.73
N ASP A 38 -5.33 27.49 -1.91
CA ASP A 38 -5.89 27.85 -3.20
C ASP A 38 -6.93 26.83 -3.67
N TYR A 39 -8.11 27.32 -4.02
CA TYR A 39 -9.15 26.48 -4.63
C TYR A 39 -8.80 26.18 -6.08
N ASP A 40 -8.76 24.90 -6.45
CA ASP A 40 -8.55 24.46 -7.83
C ASP A 40 -9.78 24.77 -8.69
N LYS A 41 -9.60 25.68 -9.65
CA LYS A 41 -10.66 26.15 -10.56
C LYS A 41 -10.67 25.42 -11.90
N SER A 42 -9.92 24.32 -12.03
CA SER A 42 -9.99 23.48 -13.23
C SER A 42 -11.39 22.92 -13.44
N VAL A 43 -11.68 22.52 -14.68
CA VAL A 43 -12.95 21.86 -15.00
C VAL A 43 -13.06 20.60 -14.14
N PRO A 44 -14.16 20.44 -13.37
CA PRO A 44 -14.35 19.26 -12.51
C PRO A 44 -14.20 17.95 -13.27
N ASP A 45 -13.60 16.96 -12.62
CA ASP A 45 -13.54 15.61 -13.18
C ASP A 45 -14.96 15.05 -13.33
N ALA A 46 -15.28 14.51 -14.51
CA ALA A 46 -16.64 14.06 -14.82
C ALA A 46 -17.12 12.91 -13.93
N ARG A 47 -16.21 12.16 -13.31
CA ARG A 47 -16.49 11.03 -12.43
C ARG A 47 -16.39 11.41 -10.95
N PHE A 48 -15.41 12.23 -10.60
CA PHE A 48 -15.03 12.49 -9.21
C PHE A 48 -15.40 13.89 -8.71
N GLY A 49 -15.88 14.76 -9.59
CA GLY A 49 -16.30 16.11 -9.25
C GLY A 49 -15.12 17.08 -9.09
N PRO A 50 -15.35 18.24 -8.44
CA PRO A 50 -14.32 19.25 -8.25
C PRO A 50 -13.25 18.78 -7.26
N ILE A 51 -11.99 19.14 -7.52
CA ILE A 51 -10.86 18.83 -6.64
C ILE A 51 -10.97 19.60 -5.32
N GLY A 52 -11.31 20.90 -5.39
CA GLY A 52 -11.35 21.77 -4.23
C GLY A 52 -9.98 22.35 -3.86
N LYS A 53 -9.67 22.43 -2.57
CA LYS A 53 -8.41 22.98 -2.05
C LYS A 53 -7.16 22.07 -2.09
N PRO A 54 -7.23 20.74 -2.09
CA PRO A 54 -6.01 19.93 -2.16
C PRO A 54 -5.41 20.00 -3.56
N LYS A 55 -4.10 19.81 -3.65
CA LYS A 55 -3.45 19.37 -4.89
C LYS A 55 -3.44 17.85 -4.90
N ILE A 56 -3.80 17.28 -6.05
CA ILE A 56 -3.95 15.83 -6.26
C ILE A 56 -3.15 15.47 -7.50
N VAL A 57 -2.25 14.51 -7.34
CA VAL A 57 -1.48 13.89 -8.42
C VAL A 57 -1.86 12.41 -8.45
N ASP A 58 -2.54 11.99 -9.52
CA ASP A 58 -2.76 10.58 -9.80
C ASP A 58 -1.52 10.03 -10.51
N THR A 59 -0.76 9.18 -9.82
CA THR A 59 0.47 8.58 -10.36
C THR A 59 0.18 7.34 -11.22
N GLY A 60 -1.09 7.10 -11.52
CA GLY A 60 -1.54 5.93 -12.26
C GLY A 60 -1.65 4.70 -11.38
N LEU A 61 -2.22 3.66 -11.97
CA LEU A 61 -2.34 2.36 -11.36
C LEU A 61 -0.99 1.64 -11.41
N PRO A 62 -0.57 0.95 -10.34
CA PRO A 62 0.67 0.22 -10.35
C PRO A 62 0.55 -0.98 -11.31
N ASP A 63 1.57 -1.18 -12.13
CA ASP A 63 1.75 -2.45 -12.83
C ASP A 63 2.30 -3.52 -11.88
N ALA A 64 2.35 -4.78 -12.33
CA ALA A 64 2.83 -5.87 -11.49
C ALA A 64 4.24 -5.61 -10.93
N LYS A 65 5.11 -4.95 -11.70
CA LYS A 65 6.48 -4.65 -11.28
C LYS A 65 6.54 -3.53 -10.25
N ARG A 66 5.74 -2.46 -10.40
CA ARG A 66 5.61 -1.42 -9.37
C ARG A 66 4.97 -1.97 -8.10
N PHE A 67 4.02 -2.90 -8.23
CA PHE A 67 3.38 -3.55 -7.09
C PHE A 67 4.36 -4.29 -6.19
N GLU A 68 5.46 -4.82 -6.73
CA GLU A 68 6.51 -5.51 -5.97
C GLU A 68 7.17 -4.61 -4.92
N THR A 69 7.26 -3.29 -5.15
CA THR A 69 8.01 -2.35 -4.31
C THR A 69 7.18 -1.12 -3.92
N LEU A 70 5.85 -1.25 -3.95
CA LEU A 70 4.94 -0.11 -3.71
C LEU A 70 5.09 0.45 -2.29
N ASP A 71 5.35 -0.41 -1.30
CA ASP A 71 5.45 -0.01 0.10
C ASP A 71 6.75 0.76 0.38
N THR A 72 7.81 0.50 -0.38
CA THR A 72 9.02 1.34 -0.39
C THR A 72 8.69 2.77 -0.82
N GLU A 73 7.82 2.97 -1.84
CA GLU A 73 7.38 4.32 -2.23
C GLU A 73 6.62 5.01 -1.08
N PHE A 74 5.78 4.26 -0.34
CA PHE A 74 5.04 4.82 0.80
C PHE A 74 5.96 5.20 1.95
N ASN A 75 6.94 4.36 2.28
CA ASN A 75 7.98 4.64 3.27
C ASN A 75 8.77 5.91 2.91
N GLU A 76 9.26 6.01 1.67
CA GLU A 76 9.98 7.20 1.22
C GLU A 76 9.16 8.50 1.35
N MET A 77 7.86 8.43 1.06
CA MET A 77 6.97 9.60 1.17
C MET A 77 6.73 9.98 2.63
N ALA A 78 6.61 9.00 3.52
CA ALA A 78 6.54 9.22 4.95
C ALA A 78 7.85 9.85 5.48
N PHE A 79 9.01 9.34 5.06
CA PHE A 79 10.32 9.90 5.44
C PHE A 79 10.44 11.35 5.01
N LYS A 80 10.17 11.66 3.73
CA LYS A 80 10.20 13.05 3.21
C LYS A 80 9.27 13.99 3.99
N PHE A 81 8.12 13.50 4.47
CA PHE A 81 7.23 14.29 5.32
C PHE A 81 7.82 14.52 6.71
N MET A 82 8.34 13.48 7.35
CA MET A 82 8.96 13.59 8.67
C MET A 82 10.22 14.46 8.64
N GLU A 83 11.07 14.38 7.60
CA GLU A 83 12.23 15.27 7.42
C GLU A 83 11.82 16.73 7.40
N LYS A 84 10.78 17.09 6.64
CA LYS A 84 10.26 18.46 6.61
C LYS A 84 9.76 18.92 7.97
N ALA A 85 9.17 18.03 8.77
CA ALA A 85 8.71 18.36 10.12
C ALA A 85 9.89 18.56 11.08
N ILE A 86 10.92 17.71 11.00
CA ILE A 86 12.16 17.81 11.77
C ILE A 86 12.88 19.13 11.44
N ASP A 87 13.09 19.43 10.15
CA ASP A 87 13.75 20.66 9.69
C ASP A 87 12.99 21.93 10.12
N ALA A 88 11.66 21.82 10.28
CA ALA A 88 10.80 22.90 10.75
C ALA A 88 10.63 22.95 12.27
N ASP A 89 11.31 22.07 13.02
CA ASP A 89 11.17 21.91 14.48
C ASP A 89 9.71 21.74 14.93
N LYS A 90 8.97 20.86 14.24
CA LYS A 90 7.56 20.56 14.52
C LYS A 90 7.35 19.07 14.82
N PRO A 91 6.43 18.73 15.74
CA PRO A 91 6.00 17.35 15.88
C PRO A 91 5.28 16.89 14.59
N PHE A 92 5.39 15.60 14.29
CA PHE A 92 4.70 14.98 13.16
C PHE A 92 3.72 13.92 13.65
N PHE A 93 2.71 13.67 12.83
CA PHE A 93 1.86 12.49 12.91
C PHE A 93 1.88 11.83 11.53
N VAL A 94 2.30 10.57 11.49
CA VAL A 94 2.31 9.76 10.28
C VAL A 94 1.41 8.56 10.49
N TRP A 95 0.44 8.39 9.60
CA TRP A 95 -0.35 7.18 9.50
C TRP A 95 0.11 6.42 8.27
N LEU A 96 1.08 5.53 8.47
CA LEU A 96 1.66 4.70 7.42
C LEU A 96 0.88 3.40 7.30
N ASN A 97 0.31 3.15 6.13
CA ASN A 97 -0.47 1.95 5.83
C ASN A 97 0.15 1.26 4.61
N PRO A 98 1.05 0.28 4.83
CA PRO A 98 1.58 -0.56 3.77
C PRO A 98 0.47 -1.29 3.01
N SER A 99 0.68 -1.57 1.74
CA SER A 99 -0.22 -2.39 0.91
C SER A 99 -0.06 -3.88 1.18
N ARG A 100 1.10 -4.31 1.67
CA ARG A 100 1.38 -5.71 1.96
C ARG A 100 0.37 -6.28 2.95
N MET A 101 0.12 -7.57 2.76
CA MET A 101 -0.87 -8.39 3.44
C MET A 101 -2.35 -8.17 3.07
N HIS A 102 -2.66 -7.17 2.24
CA HIS A 102 -3.89 -7.23 1.46
C HIS A 102 -3.67 -8.07 0.19
N VAL A 103 -4.64 -8.93 -0.14
CA VAL A 103 -4.60 -9.73 -1.37
C VAL A 103 -4.76 -8.82 -2.61
N PHE A 104 -4.10 -9.08 -3.74
CA PHE A 104 -3.19 -10.19 -4.04
C PHE A 104 -1.73 -9.80 -3.78
N THR A 105 -0.97 -10.70 -3.17
CA THR A 105 0.44 -10.47 -2.85
C THR A 105 1.34 -10.74 -4.05
N ILE A 106 2.01 -9.70 -4.54
CA ILE A 106 3.05 -9.80 -5.56
C ILE A 106 4.35 -9.29 -4.93
N THR A 107 5.33 -10.17 -4.76
CA THR A 107 6.66 -9.82 -4.23
C THR A 107 7.75 -10.07 -5.27
N PRO A 108 8.90 -9.39 -5.13
CA PRO A 108 10.13 -9.80 -5.79
C PRO A 108 10.47 -11.27 -5.49
N ASP A 109 11.18 -11.92 -6.42
CA ASP A 109 11.54 -13.34 -6.30
C ASP A 109 12.47 -13.62 -5.10
N GLU A 110 13.27 -12.64 -4.65
CA GLU A 110 14.15 -12.80 -3.49
C GLU A 110 13.36 -13.15 -2.21
N TYR A 111 12.19 -12.55 -2.00
CA TYR A 111 11.33 -12.84 -0.85
C TYR A 111 10.68 -14.22 -0.95
N LYS A 112 10.42 -14.69 -2.18
CA LYS A 112 9.94 -16.06 -2.42
C LYS A 112 11.04 -17.07 -2.13
N GLU A 113 12.28 -16.74 -2.51
CA GLU A 113 13.45 -17.57 -2.19
C GLU A 113 13.69 -17.65 -0.69
N GLU A 114 13.60 -16.53 0.03
CA GLU A 114 13.71 -16.50 1.49
C GLU A 114 12.57 -17.25 2.18
N ALA A 115 11.34 -17.13 1.67
CA ALA A 115 10.19 -17.88 2.19
C ALA A 115 10.39 -19.40 2.14
N ARG A 116 11.22 -19.92 1.21
CA ARG A 116 11.53 -21.36 1.12
C ARG A 116 12.21 -21.92 2.36
N GLU A 117 12.93 -21.10 3.11
CA GLU A 117 13.61 -21.54 4.34
C GLU A 117 12.61 -21.86 5.45
N TYR A 118 11.43 -21.25 5.41
CA TYR A 118 10.41 -21.35 6.46
C TYR A 118 9.16 -22.12 6.03
N THR A 119 8.79 -22.01 4.74
CA THR A 119 7.53 -22.52 4.19
C THR A 119 7.74 -23.15 2.81
N SER A 120 7.57 -22.39 1.73
CA SER A 120 7.67 -22.82 0.34
C SER A 120 7.88 -21.62 -0.59
N TYR A 121 8.51 -21.85 -1.74
CA TYR A 121 8.58 -20.86 -2.83
C TYR A 121 7.20 -20.43 -3.32
N TYR A 122 6.21 -21.32 -3.18
CA TYR A 122 4.84 -21.14 -3.64
C TYR A 122 3.91 -20.59 -2.54
N ASP A 123 4.47 -20.07 -1.45
CA ASP A 123 3.72 -19.40 -0.38
C ASP A 123 3.85 -17.87 -0.54
N PRO A 124 2.97 -17.21 -1.32
CA PRO A 124 3.04 -15.77 -1.52
C PRO A 124 2.71 -14.98 -0.26
N HIS A 125 1.96 -15.57 0.69
CA HIS A 125 1.67 -14.94 1.97
C HIS A 125 2.94 -14.84 2.81
N ALA A 126 3.71 -15.93 2.92
CA ALA A 126 4.99 -15.93 3.64
C ALA A 126 5.99 -14.94 3.03
N ALA A 127 6.14 -14.93 1.69
CA ALA A 127 6.99 -13.96 1.00
C ALA A 127 6.55 -12.52 1.27
N GLY A 128 5.23 -12.25 1.25
CA GLY A 128 4.66 -10.94 1.58
C GLY A 128 4.93 -10.51 3.01
N MET A 129 4.80 -11.42 3.98
CA MET A 129 5.07 -11.14 5.40
C MET A 129 6.54 -10.81 5.64
N ILE A 130 7.47 -11.53 4.99
CA ILE A 130 8.90 -11.24 5.09
C ILE A 130 9.20 -9.86 4.53
N GLN A 131 8.64 -9.53 3.35
CA GLN A 131 8.80 -8.19 2.78
C GLN A 131 8.25 -7.11 3.72
N HIS A 132 7.02 -7.30 4.22
CA HIS A 132 6.39 -6.35 5.14
C HIS A 132 7.19 -6.13 6.42
N ASP A 133 7.73 -7.19 7.02
CA ASP A 133 8.58 -7.09 8.21
C ASP A 133 9.84 -6.25 7.93
N LYS A 134 10.48 -6.46 6.76
CA LYS A 134 11.64 -5.65 6.34
C LYS A 134 11.26 -4.20 6.04
N ASP A 135 10.13 -3.96 5.36
CA ASP A 135 9.64 -2.62 5.07
C ASP A 135 9.35 -1.84 6.38
N ILE A 136 8.87 -2.51 7.44
CA ILE A 136 8.74 -1.92 8.78
C ILE A 136 10.12 -1.71 9.43
N GLY A 137 11.05 -2.64 9.25
CA GLY A 137 12.44 -2.50 9.66
C GLY A 137 13.08 -1.23 9.11
N GLU A 138 12.90 -0.92 7.82
CA GLU A 138 13.39 0.31 7.20
C GLU A 138 12.88 1.58 7.90
N VAL A 139 11.62 1.58 8.35
CA VAL A 139 11.05 2.70 9.10
C VAL A 139 11.72 2.87 10.45
N LEU A 140 11.94 1.77 11.17
CA LEU A 140 12.60 1.79 12.48
C LEU A 140 14.07 2.22 12.36
N ASP A 141 14.79 1.67 11.40
CA ASP A 141 16.18 2.03 11.09
C ASP A 141 16.30 3.51 10.72
N TRP A 142 15.35 4.04 9.94
CA TRP A 142 15.32 5.45 9.59
C TRP A 142 15.13 6.35 10.82
N LEU A 143 14.22 5.99 11.73
CA LEU A 143 14.00 6.72 12.99
C LEU A 143 15.26 6.72 13.88
N GLU A 144 15.96 5.58 13.93
CA GLU A 144 17.23 5.45 14.65
C GLU A 144 18.34 6.30 14.01
N ALA A 145 18.49 6.23 12.68
CA ALA A 145 19.48 7.01 11.94
C ALA A 145 19.28 8.53 12.10
N LYS A 146 18.04 8.99 12.26
CA LYS A 146 17.72 10.39 12.57
C LYS A 146 17.88 10.75 14.05
N GLY A 147 18.10 9.79 14.93
CA GLY A 147 18.33 10.00 16.36
C GLY A 147 17.07 10.43 17.14
N ILE A 148 15.88 10.13 16.64
CA ILE A 148 14.60 10.63 17.21
C ILE A 148 13.77 9.55 17.93
N THR A 149 14.30 8.34 18.07
CA THR A 149 13.58 7.19 18.68
C THR A 149 13.09 7.46 20.09
N LYS A 150 13.86 8.19 20.92
CA LYS A 150 13.46 8.53 22.29
C LYS A 150 12.29 9.50 22.40
N ASN A 151 11.93 10.17 21.30
CA ASN A 151 10.84 11.15 21.23
C ASN A 151 9.80 10.78 20.17
N THR A 152 9.77 9.52 19.72
CA THR A 152 8.81 9.02 18.74
C THR A 152 8.07 7.82 19.31
N ILE A 153 6.74 7.86 19.26
CA ILE A 153 5.89 6.72 19.62
C ILE A 153 5.52 6.00 18.32
N VAL A 154 5.85 4.71 18.25
CA VAL A 154 5.46 3.84 17.14
C VAL A 154 4.38 2.88 17.61
N VAL A 155 3.26 2.85 16.89
CA VAL A 155 2.16 1.90 17.13
C VAL A 155 2.02 1.05 15.89
N TYR A 156 2.10 -0.27 16.06
CA TYR A 156 1.91 -1.25 15.00
C TYR A 156 0.62 -2.04 15.26
N THR A 157 -0.23 -2.14 14.25
CA THR A 157 -1.53 -2.84 14.33
C THR A 157 -2.03 -3.24 12.94
N THR A 158 -3.15 -3.95 12.87
CA THR A 158 -3.85 -4.33 11.63
C THR A 158 -5.25 -3.72 11.62
N ASP A 159 -5.84 -3.55 10.43
CA ASP A 159 -7.20 -3.03 10.28
C ASP A 159 -8.29 -4.08 10.58
N ASN A 160 -7.99 -5.36 10.35
CA ASN A 160 -8.88 -6.49 10.59
C ASN A 160 -8.11 -7.82 10.78
N GLY A 161 -8.87 -8.92 10.92
CA GLY A 161 -8.35 -10.28 10.91
C GLY A 161 -8.08 -10.83 9.51
N PRO A 162 -7.54 -12.05 9.40
CA PRO A 162 -7.11 -12.64 8.13
C PRO A 162 -8.27 -12.91 7.15
N GLU A 163 -7.96 -12.99 5.86
CA GLU A 163 -8.88 -13.43 4.80
C GLU A 163 -8.56 -14.89 4.39
N HIS A 164 -9.08 -15.88 5.12
CA HIS A 164 -8.86 -17.32 4.86
C HIS A 164 -9.33 -17.75 3.47
N SER A 165 -10.40 -17.15 2.96
CA SER A 165 -11.03 -17.52 1.69
C SER A 165 -10.11 -17.39 0.48
N THR A 166 -9.05 -16.57 0.58
CA THR A 166 -8.20 -16.20 -0.55
C THR A 166 -6.83 -16.90 -0.51
N CYS A 167 -6.83 -18.17 -0.09
CA CYS A 167 -5.67 -19.05 -0.18
C CYS A 167 -5.13 -19.12 -1.64
N PRO A 168 -3.81 -19.04 -1.87
CA PRO A 168 -2.71 -19.03 -0.90
C PRO A 168 -2.26 -17.63 -0.46
N TYR A 169 -2.98 -16.56 -0.80
CA TYR A 169 -2.57 -15.18 -0.50
C TYR A 169 -2.97 -14.70 0.90
N GLY A 170 -4.06 -15.23 1.44
CA GLY A 170 -4.55 -14.89 2.77
C GLY A 170 -3.94 -15.73 3.89
N ALA A 171 -3.94 -15.20 5.11
CA ALA A 171 -3.42 -15.88 6.31
C ALA A 171 -4.44 -16.88 6.89
N THR A 172 -3.97 -17.73 7.81
CA THR A 172 -4.82 -18.55 8.67
C THR A 172 -4.53 -18.33 10.15
N THR A 173 -5.53 -18.46 11.03
CA THR A 173 -5.39 -18.29 12.47
C THR A 173 -6.22 -19.36 13.21
N PRO A 174 -5.92 -19.67 14.48
CA PRO A 174 -6.73 -20.59 15.26
C PRO A 174 -8.03 -19.97 15.79
N PHE A 175 -8.26 -18.68 15.54
CA PHE A 175 -9.46 -17.98 16.01
C PHE A 175 -10.64 -18.24 15.07
N HIS A 176 -11.85 -18.16 15.62
CA HIS A 176 -13.06 -18.37 14.84
C HIS A 176 -13.30 -17.18 13.91
N SER A 177 -13.71 -17.48 12.66
CA SER A 177 -14.05 -16.52 11.60
C SER A 177 -12.87 -15.76 10.99
N GLU A 178 -13.18 -14.91 10.01
CA GLU A 178 -12.24 -14.20 9.14
C GLU A 178 -12.77 -12.81 8.77
N LYS A 179 -12.03 -12.10 7.92
CA LYS A 179 -12.49 -10.88 7.24
C LYS A 179 -13.89 -11.09 6.65
N MET A 180 -14.75 -10.08 6.77
CA MET A 180 -16.18 -10.09 6.38
C MET A 180 -17.14 -10.83 7.32
N SER A 181 -16.69 -11.34 8.47
CA SER A 181 -17.58 -11.84 9.53
C SER A 181 -18.05 -10.72 10.49
N THR A 182 -19.18 -10.92 11.17
CA THR A 182 -19.78 -10.01 12.17
C THR A 182 -20.01 -10.70 13.50
#